data_AF-A0A7L4ZAM4-F1
#
_entry.id   AF-A0A7L4ZAM4-F1
#
_cell.length_a   1.000
_cell.length_b   1.000
_cell.length_c   1.000
_cell.angle_alpha   90.00
_cell.angle_beta   90.00
_cell.angle_gamma   90.00
#
_symmetry.space_group_name_H-M   'P 1'
#
loop_
_entity.id
_entity.type
_entity.pdbx_description
1 polymer ?
#
loop_
_entity_poly.entity_id
_entity_poly.type
_entity_poly.pdbx_seq_one_letter_code
_entity_poly.pdbx_strand_id
1 'polypeptide(L)'
;MGHPAHRAGRRRRRAGQPRGVQRHRARPPAVRRHRQRVRRIPRRAGRPGRRRLCRTPALRRPDDGHRLPAPQHRGPVRRLRAGPRRPRPRGHLGRRHPRLLPPREVRHPRRPPHHGHRPVTHDPSAPVIGLAVGRGTGPELADVFERVLGALTAGHPGTVTIERSPRLYHSYHSLRGEPDIARIRELTAADADHYERFCRTRAERGTTAVFRTAVNAQSLYLVRRRLRAVKVDLLGADGRSLLLVRDQAQGFYTGENAHTPGEITRTMTFGREITRSVVRYALRRARQEWPDGRIGRVVMAYKFHLLDGALDAWVSELAAELGVEIGLFQPDTVNRNLITHGLPDRTLLIAGNEWADIMHVMLLDRFGSDRQENRCTENVFLDPALAGLTEYQTVHGSADDIAGRGLVNPVATIRAAARVAEGHAGRTGAVEAVEKALRILEERGISTPDLGGRHSTTAVADALLDALDTPGAGTPSDAALAGGS
;
A
#
# COMPACT_ATOMS: atom_id res chain seq x y z
N MET A 1 12.86 23.92 79.17
CA MET A 1 12.77 25.36 79.48
C MET A 1 13.17 26.11 78.21
N GLY A 2 12.45 27.05 77.60
CA GLY A 2 11.14 27.64 77.83
C GLY A 2 10.71 28.34 76.52
N HIS A 3 9.41 28.39 76.27
CA HIS A 3 8.74 29.27 75.31
C HIS A 3 8.65 30.71 75.88
N PRO A 4 8.38 31.75 75.07
CA PRO A 4 7.00 32.14 74.69
C PRO A 4 6.89 32.64 73.22
N ALA A 5 5.78 32.66 72.46
CA ALA A 5 4.34 32.88 72.67
C ALA A 5 3.88 34.35 72.70
N HIS A 6 3.14 34.78 71.66
CA HIS A 6 2.01 35.75 71.66
C HIS A 6 1.20 35.52 70.37
N ARG A 7 -0.03 34.93 70.36
CA ARG A 7 -1.38 35.42 70.74
C ARG A 7 -1.84 36.67 69.94
N ALA A 8 -3.07 36.84 69.45
CA ALA A 8 -4.32 36.07 69.42
C ALA A 8 -5.38 36.83 68.58
N GLY A 9 -6.47 36.18 68.13
CA GLY A 9 -7.64 36.88 67.59
C GLY A 9 -8.75 35.98 67.03
N ARG A 10 -9.59 35.39 67.91
CA ARG A 10 -10.86 34.70 67.57
C ARG A 10 -12.02 35.71 67.47
N ARG A 11 -13.00 35.46 66.60
CA ARG A 11 -14.44 35.57 66.94
C ARG A 11 -15.34 34.73 66.02
N ARG A 12 -16.30 34.03 66.65
CA ARG A 12 -17.38 33.20 66.09
C ARG A 12 -18.71 34.00 66.05
N ARG A 13 -19.64 33.64 65.15
CA ARG A 13 -21.12 33.44 65.31
C ARG A 13 -21.72 33.13 63.91
N ARG A 14 -22.17 31.91 63.59
CA ARG A 14 -23.50 31.27 63.73
C ARG A 14 -24.70 32.00 63.07
N ALA A 15 -25.29 31.33 62.07
CA ALA A 15 -26.70 30.87 61.96
C ALA A 15 -27.44 31.26 60.67
N GLY A 16 -28.03 30.27 59.98
CA GLY A 16 -28.99 30.43 58.89
C GLY A 16 -29.13 29.17 58.02
N GLN A 17 -30.16 28.34 58.29
CA GLN A 17 -30.58 27.19 57.45
C GLN A 17 -31.08 27.64 56.07
N PRO A 18 -31.22 26.71 55.11
CA PRO A 18 -32.58 26.21 54.85
C PRO A 18 -32.70 24.69 54.62
N ARG A 19 -33.88 24.19 55.02
CA ARG A 19 -34.54 22.91 54.67
C ARG A 19 -34.62 22.80 53.12
N GLY A 20 -34.48 21.68 52.41
CA GLY A 20 -34.83 20.30 52.68
C GLY A 20 -36.08 19.90 51.88
N VAL A 21 -35.95 19.40 50.64
CA VAL A 21 -36.93 18.52 49.96
C VAL A 21 -36.20 17.55 49.01
N GLN A 22 -36.39 16.25 49.27
CA GLN A 22 -35.99 15.11 48.43
C GLN A 22 -36.87 14.99 47.19
N ARG A 23 -36.33 14.58 46.02
CA ARG A 23 -36.97 13.58 45.11
C ARG A 23 -35.93 12.86 44.22
N HIS A 24 -35.94 11.52 44.36
CA HIS A 24 -35.64 10.43 43.42
C HIS A 24 -34.47 10.52 42.41
N ARG A 25 -33.40 9.77 42.70
CA ARG A 25 -32.47 9.23 41.70
C ARG A 25 -33.02 7.91 41.13
N ALA A 26 -33.21 7.83 39.82
CA ALA A 26 -33.41 6.58 39.09
C ALA A 26 -32.05 6.02 38.63
N ARG A 27 -31.77 4.75 38.94
CA ARG A 27 -30.68 3.96 38.34
C ARG A 27 -31.23 3.20 37.13
N PRO A 28 -30.52 3.09 35.99
CA PRO A 28 -30.82 2.07 34.98
C PRO A 28 -29.97 0.80 35.18
N PRO A 29 -30.43 -0.36 34.67
CA PRO A 29 -30.10 -1.67 35.23
C PRO A 29 -28.92 -2.39 34.56
N ALA A 30 -28.42 -3.36 35.32
CA ALA A 30 -27.27 -4.21 35.01
C ALA A 30 -27.52 -5.25 33.89
N VAL A 31 -26.44 -5.45 33.14
CA VAL A 31 -26.04 -6.58 32.27
C VAL A 31 -26.72 -7.91 32.62
N ARG A 32 -27.55 -8.44 31.71
CA ARG A 32 -27.99 -9.85 31.74
C ARG A 32 -27.03 -10.74 30.96
N ARG A 33 -26.27 -11.56 31.69
CA ARG A 33 -25.53 -12.71 31.16
C ARG A 33 -26.51 -13.84 30.80
N HIS A 34 -26.47 -14.32 29.56
CA HIS A 34 -27.22 -15.50 29.13
C HIS A 34 -26.39 -16.76 29.44
N ARG A 35 -26.80 -17.54 30.45
CA ARG A 35 -26.28 -18.89 30.71
C ARG A 35 -27.30 -19.92 30.20
N GLN A 36 -26.79 -20.83 29.37
CA GLN A 36 -27.46 -22.03 28.88
C GLN A 36 -28.10 -22.86 30.00
N ARG A 37 -29.29 -23.40 29.74
CA ARG A 37 -29.81 -24.59 30.42
C ARG A 37 -30.33 -25.58 29.39
N VAL A 38 -29.59 -26.66 29.24
CA VAL A 38 -30.01 -27.92 28.63
C VAL A 38 -31.05 -28.58 29.54
N ARG A 39 -32.26 -28.89 29.04
CA ARG A 39 -33.10 -29.94 29.62
C ARG A 39 -33.85 -30.74 28.55
N ARG A 40 -33.94 -32.03 28.86
CA ARG A 40 -34.28 -33.22 28.07
C ARG A 40 -35.72 -33.28 27.55
N ILE A 41 -35.84 -34.01 26.46
CA ILE A 41 -37.03 -34.53 25.74
C ILE A 41 -37.87 -35.48 26.63
N PRO A 42 -39.19 -35.59 26.35
CA PRO A 42 -39.86 -36.89 26.38
C PRO A 42 -40.47 -37.28 25.01
N ARG A 43 -40.29 -38.56 24.67
CA ARG A 43 -40.80 -39.25 23.48
C ARG A 43 -42.31 -39.52 23.59
N ARG A 44 -43.04 -39.47 22.47
CA ARG A 44 -44.28 -40.25 22.27
C ARG A 44 -44.28 -40.87 20.86
N ALA A 45 -44.80 -42.10 20.82
CA ALA A 45 -44.79 -43.04 19.70
C ALA A 45 -46.07 -42.95 18.85
N GLY A 46 -45.95 -43.28 17.56
CA GLY A 46 -47.05 -43.55 16.64
C GLY A 46 -46.53 -43.91 15.23
N ARG A 47 -46.81 -45.14 14.78
CA ARG A 47 -46.58 -45.72 13.42
C ARG A 47 -47.96 -45.91 12.74
N PRO A 48 -48.09 -46.36 11.47
CA PRO A 48 -47.31 -46.13 10.24
C PRO A 48 -48.19 -45.79 9.00
N GLY A 49 -47.63 -45.17 7.95
CA GLY A 49 -48.31 -44.95 6.66
C GLY A 49 -47.33 -44.95 5.48
N ARG A 50 -47.69 -45.63 4.39
CA ARG A 50 -46.80 -46.14 3.32
C ARG A 50 -46.39 -45.09 2.26
N ARG A 51 -45.09 -45.16 1.88
CA ARG A 51 -44.42 -45.00 0.55
C ARG A 51 -44.88 -43.87 -0.43
N ARG A 52 -43.96 -42.94 -0.76
CA ARG A 52 -43.15 -42.92 -2.02
C ARG A 52 -42.26 -41.66 -2.13
N LEU A 53 -40.95 -41.89 -2.05
CA LEU A 53 -39.89 -41.42 -2.97
C LEU A 53 -39.95 -40.00 -3.57
N CYS A 54 -39.19 -39.08 -2.96
CA CYS A 54 -38.42 -38.07 -3.70
C CYS A 54 -36.98 -38.10 -3.18
N ARG A 55 -36.04 -38.45 -4.06
CA ARG A 55 -34.60 -38.52 -3.77
C ARG A 55 -34.06 -37.10 -3.59
N THR A 56 -33.62 -36.77 -2.38
CA THR A 56 -32.70 -35.65 -2.14
C THR A 56 -31.27 -36.17 -2.35
N PRO A 57 -30.40 -35.52 -3.13
CA PRO A 57 -29.01 -35.95 -3.21
C PRO A 57 -28.32 -35.68 -1.88
N ALA A 58 -27.76 -36.73 -1.29
CA ALA A 58 -26.87 -36.64 -0.16
C ALA A 58 -25.67 -35.74 -0.51
N LEU A 59 -25.33 -34.84 0.43
CA LEU A 59 -24.04 -34.14 0.48
C LEU A 59 -22.91 -35.16 0.30
N ARG A 60 -22.27 -35.14 -0.86
CA ARG A 60 -20.99 -35.82 -1.07
C ARG A 60 -19.94 -35.10 -0.24
N ARG A 61 -19.23 -35.87 0.59
CA ARG A 61 -17.92 -35.47 1.12
C ARG A 61 -16.99 -35.18 -0.07
N PRO A 62 -16.21 -34.09 -0.04
CA PRO A 62 -15.20 -33.87 -1.06
C PRO A 62 -14.02 -34.79 -0.74
N ASP A 63 -13.93 -35.91 -1.44
CA ASP A 63 -12.66 -36.64 -1.60
C ASP A 63 -11.87 -36.00 -2.74
N ASP A 64 -10.65 -35.60 -2.40
CA ASP A 64 -9.43 -35.52 -3.22
C ASP A 64 -9.52 -34.89 -4.62
N GLY A 65 -9.45 -33.55 -4.67
CA GLY A 65 -9.23 -32.77 -5.90
C GLY A 65 -8.15 -31.69 -5.84
N HIS A 66 -7.63 -31.33 -4.66
CA HIS A 66 -6.56 -30.35 -4.53
C HIS A 66 -5.60 -30.72 -3.40
N ARG A 67 -4.66 -31.63 -3.70
CA ARG A 67 -3.42 -31.69 -2.94
C ARG A 67 -2.58 -30.48 -3.34
N LEU A 68 -2.34 -29.59 -2.37
CA LEU A 68 -1.19 -28.69 -2.42
C LEU A 68 0.07 -29.53 -2.69
N PRO A 69 1.00 -29.12 -3.58
CA PRO A 69 2.23 -29.87 -3.77
C PRO A 69 3.00 -29.88 -2.46
N ALA A 70 3.16 -31.08 -1.88
CA ALA A 70 4.07 -31.30 -0.77
C ALA A 70 5.50 -30.93 -1.20
N PRO A 71 6.33 -30.35 -0.31
CA PRO A 71 7.72 -30.07 -0.62
C PRO A 71 8.41 -31.40 -0.94
N GLN A 72 9.07 -31.46 -2.10
CA GLN A 72 9.83 -32.62 -2.52
C GLN A 72 10.85 -32.98 -1.44
N HIS A 73 10.59 -34.09 -0.74
CA HIS A 73 11.56 -34.70 0.15
C HIS A 73 12.78 -35.13 -0.68
N ARG A 74 13.94 -34.66 -0.22
CA ARG A 74 15.27 -35.05 -0.68
C ARG A 74 15.41 -36.57 -0.73
N GLY A 75 15.73 -37.11 -1.90
CA GLY A 75 16.31 -38.44 -2.03
C GLY A 75 17.72 -38.49 -1.41
N PRO A 76 18.24 -39.68 -1.07
CA PRO A 76 19.40 -39.84 -0.21
C PRO A 76 20.67 -39.33 -0.88
N VAL A 77 21.39 -38.45 -0.18
CA VAL A 77 22.70 -37.94 -0.57
C VAL A 77 23.71 -39.09 -0.55
N ARG A 78 24.16 -39.52 -1.73
CA ARG A 78 25.34 -40.36 -1.89
C ARG A 78 26.55 -39.55 -1.39
N ARG A 79 27.15 -39.99 -0.28
CA ARG A 79 28.40 -39.42 0.27
C ARG A 79 29.51 -39.53 -0.79
N LEU A 80 29.89 -38.41 -1.39
CA LEU A 80 31.14 -38.30 -2.14
C LEU A 80 32.30 -38.27 -1.14
N ARG A 81 33.12 -39.33 -1.17
CA ARG A 81 34.38 -39.43 -0.43
C ARG A 81 35.36 -38.37 -0.96
N ALA A 82 36.04 -37.69 -0.03
CA ALA A 82 37.17 -36.82 -0.35
C ALA A 82 38.34 -37.66 -0.90
N GLY A 83 38.76 -37.37 -2.14
CA GLY A 83 39.99 -37.88 -2.73
C GLY A 83 41.19 -36.97 -2.42
N PRO A 84 42.42 -37.51 -2.32
CA PRO A 84 43.56 -36.81 -1.75
C PRO A 84 44.17 -35.78 -2.72
N ARG A 85 44.54 -34.62 -2.18
CA ARG A 85 45.35 -33.60 -2.87
C ARG A 85 46.76 -34.17 -3.12
N ARG A 86 47.24 -34.09 -4.36
CA ARG A 86 48.68 -34.21 -4.69
C ARG A 86 49.25 -32.84 -5.09
N PRO A 87 50.46 -32.48 -4.61
CA PRO A 87 51.08 -31.19 -4.85
C PRO A 87 52.05 -31.24 -6.04
N ARG A 88 52.24 -30.13 -6.77
CA ARG A 88 53.32 -29.94 -7.77
C ARG A 88 53.64 -28.45 -7.95
N PRO A 89 54.87 -28.08 -8.38
CA PRO A 89 55.84 -27.44 -7.49
C PRO A 89 56.27 -26.03 -7.94
N ARG A 90 57.06 -25.39 -7.07
CA ARG A 90 57.77 -24.13 -7.31
C ARG A 90 58.83 -24.27 -8.43
N GLY A 91 58.96 -23.23 -9.25
CA GLY A 91 60.09 -23.00 -10.16
C GLY A 91 60.31 -21.49 -10.37
N HIS A 92 61.54 -21.04 -10.15
CA HIS A 92 62.00 -19.65 -10.12
C HIS A 92 62.48 -19.13 -11.50
N LEU A 93 62.40 -17.79 -11.64
CA LEU A 93 63.27 -16.85 -12.40
C LEU A 93 63.22 -16.79 -13.94
N GLY A 94 63.09 -15.55 -14.44
CA GLY A 94 63.50 -15.17 -15.80
C GLY A 94 62.90 -13.85 -16.32
N ARG A 95 63.57 -12.71 -16.07
CA ARG A 95 63.31 -11.43 -16.79
C ARG A 95 63.69 -11.58 -18.26
N ARG A 96 62.79 -11.24 -19.21
CA ARG A 96 63.10 -10.61 -20.51
C ARG A 96 61.87 -9.86 -21.06
N HIS A 97 62.01 -8.55 -21.29
CA HIS A 97 61.24 -7.83 -22.31
C HIS A 97 61.82 -8.19 -23.69
N PRO A 98 61.02 -8.27 -24.77
CA PRO A 98 60.82 -7.06 -25.59
C PRO A 98 59.52 -6.99 -26.46
N ARG A 99 59.24 -5.75 -26.87
CA ARG A 99 58.60 -5.30 -28.13
C ARG A 99 57.07 -5.41 -28.32
N LEU A 100 56.51 -4.21 -28.44
CA LEU A 100 55.20 -3.82 -28.95
C LEU A 100 55.00 -4.31 -30.40
N LEU A 101 53.80 -4.85 -30.67
CA LEU A 101 53.22 -4.99 -32.01
C LEU A 101 52.00 -4.05 -32.10
N PRO A 102 51.71 -3.44 -33.27
CA PRO A 102 50.69 -2.41 -33.40
C PRO A 102 49.27 -3.02 -33.42
N PRO A 103 48.24 -2.26 -33.00
CA PRO A 103 46.87 -2.73 -33.04
C PRO A 103 46.34 -2.85 -34.47
N ARG A 104 45.68 -3.97 -34.76
CA ARG A 104 44.93 -4.21 -36.01
C ARG A 104 43.71 -3.30 -36.07
N GLU A 105 43.53 -2.62 -37.20
CA GLU A 105 42.31 -1.87 -37.51
C GLU A 105 41.09 -2.79 -37.53
N VAL A 106 40.16 -2.56 -36.61
CA VAL A 106 38.79 -3.08 -36.68
C VAL A 106 37.94 -1.99 -37.31
N ARG A 107 37.48 -2.21 -38.55
CA ARG A 107 36.52 -1.31 -39.22
C ARG A 107 35.17 -1.39 -38.52
N HIS A 108 34.78 -0.32 -37.84
CA HIS A 108 33.41 -0.14 -37.32
C HIS A 108 32.42 0.15 -38.47
N PRO A 109 31.19 -0.38 -38.42
CA PRO A 109 30.14 0.01 -39.35
C PRO A 109 29.75 1.49 -39.16
N ARG A 110 29.47 2.16 -40.29
CA ARG A 110 29.19 3.60 -40.40
C ARG A 110 28.04 4.03 -39.49
N ARG A 111 28.24 5.12 -38.74
CA ARG A 111 27.19 5.82 -37.98
C ARG A 111 26.09 6.35 -38.92
N PRO A 112 24.80 6.24 -38.57
CA PRO A 112 23.74 6.97 -39.26
C PRO A 112 23.86 8.49 -39.02
N PRO A 113 23.30 9.33 -39.89
CA PRO A 113 23.48 10.78 -39.84
C PRO A 113 22.88 11.39 -38.57
N HIS A 114 23.62 12.36 -38.00
CA HIS A 114 23.22 13.16 -36.86
C HIS A 114 21.95 13.97 -37.18
N HIS A 115 20.80 13.54 -36.63
CA HIS A 115 19.71 14.48 -36.38
C HIS A 115 20.13 15.37 -35.21
N GLY A 116 20.17 16.67 -35.44
CA GLY A 116 20.60 17.66 -34.46
C GLY A 116 19.80 17.52 -33.16
N HIS A 117 20.48 17.19 -32.07
CA HIS A 117 19.94 17.39 -30.74
C HIS A 117 19.76 18.90 -30.54
N ARG A 118 18.53 19.37 -30.67
CA ARG A 118 18.15 20.63 -30.01
C ARG A 118 18.39 20.43 -28.51
N PRO A 119 19.09 21.33 -27.82
CA PRO A 119 19.15 21.30 -26.37
C PRO A 119 17.70 21.36 -25.85
N VAL A 120 17.33 20.42 -24.99
CA VAL A 120 16.06 20.47 -24.26
C VAL A 120 16.17 21.69 -23.35
N THR A 121 15.59 22.80 -23.78
CA THR A 121 15.41 23.99 -22.95
C THR A 121 14.48 23.59 -21.81
N HIS A 122 14.99 23.53 -20.59
CA HIS A 122 14.16 23.35 -19.40
C HIS A 122 13.15 24.50 -19.35
N ASP A 123 11.88 24.17 -19.56
CA ASP A 123 10.78 25.08 -19.27
C ASP A 123 10.64 25.14 -17.74
N PRO A 124 10.92 26.29 -17.09
CA PRO A 124 10.78 26.42 -15.64
C PRO A 124 9.33 26.28 -15.14
N SER A 125 8.34 26.22 -16.05
CA SER A 125 6.94 25.93 -15.72
C SER A 125 6.55 24.43 -15.83
N ALA A 126 7.47 23.58 -16.31
CA ALA A 126 7.24 22.14 -16.41
C ALA A 126 7.02 21.49 -15.04
N PRO A 127 5.96 20.68 -14.86
CA PRO A 127 5.77 19.92 -13.64
C PRO A 127 6.97 19.00 -13.37
N VAL A 128 7.46 19.00 -12.12
CA VAL A 128 8.55 18.12 -11.68
C VAL A 128 7.94 16.91 -10.97
N ILE A 129 8.39 15.71 -11.34
CA ILE A 129 8.01 14.45 -10.70
C ILE A 129 9.24 13.81 -10.07
N GLY A 130 9.15 13.44 -8.79
CA GLY A 130 10.22 12.71 -8.12
C GLY A 130 10.23 11.24 -8.50
N LEU A 131 11.41 10.64 -8.60
CA LEU A 131 11.57 9.20 -8.85
C LEU A 131 12.52 8.57 -7.83
N ALA A 132 12.04 7.63 -7.04
CA ALA A 132 12.85 6.90 -6.06
C ALA A 132 12.92 5.40 -6.42
N VAL A 133 14.14 4.89 -6.60
CA VAL A 133 14.36 3.55 -7.15
C VAL A 133 14.94 2.63 -6.10
N GLY A 134 14.26 1.51 -5.83
CA GLY A 134 14.80 0.43 -5.03
C GLY A 134 15.58 -0.59 -5.86
N ARG A 135 16.33 -1.46 -5.18
CA ARG A 135 16.99 -2.64 -5.77
C ARG A 135 15.98 -3.69 -6.26
N GLY A 136 16.49 -4.76 -6.86
CA GLY A 136 15.68 -5.80 -7.51
C GLY A 136 15.25 -5.33 -8.91
N THR A 137 13.99 -5.52 -9.26
CA THR A 137 13.39 -5.09 -10.53
C THR A 137 13.10 -3.59 -10.59
N GLY A 138 13.43 -2.84 -9.52
CA GLY A 138 13.19 -1.41 -9.42
C GLY A 138 13.76 -0.58 -10.58
N PRO A 139 15.00 -0.80 -11.06
CA PRO A 139 15.52 -0.09 -12.23
C PRO A 139 14.72 -0.36 -13.52
N GLU A 140 14.34 -1.62 -13.78
CA GLU A 140 13.55 -1.99 -14.97
C GLU A 140 12.18 -1.28 -14.95
N LEU A 141 11.54 -1.20 -13.79
CA LEU A 141 10.26 -0.50 -13.63
C LEU A 141 10.44 1.03 -13.66
N ALA A 142 11.55 1.57 -13.18
CA ALA A 142 11.85 2.99 -13.30
C ALA A 142 11.95 3.39 -14.79
N ASP A 143 12.61 2.58 -15.61
CA ASP A 143 12.72 2.81 -17.05
C ASP A 143 11.33 2.75 -17.73
N VAL A 144 10.48 1.79 -17.35
CA VAL A 144 9.08 1.73 -17.83
C VAL A 144 8.31 2.99 -17.45
N PHE A 145 8.41 3.43 -16.19
CA PHE A 145 7.72 4.63 -15.71
C PHE A 145 8.12 5.86 -16.52
N GLU A 146 9.42 6.08 -16.73
CA GLU A 146 9.95 7.22 -17.48
C GLU A 146 9.49 7.21 -18.94
N ARG A 147 9.54 6.04 -19.60
CA ARG A 147 9.09 5.88 -20.99
C ARG A 147 7.60 6.18 -21.15
N VAL A 148 6.77 5.58 -20.30
CA VAL A 148 5.31 5.72 -20.39
C VAL A 148 4.88 7.13 -20.01
N LEU A 149 5.42 7.70 -18.92
CA LEU A 149 5.12 9.08 -18.54
C LEU A 149 5.59 10.07 -19.61
N GLY A 150 6.78 9.84 -20.19
CA GLY A 150 7.30 10.65 -21.29
C GLY A 150 6.39 10.62 -22.51
N ALA A 151 5.95 9.44 -22.95
CA ALA A 151 5.01 9.30 -24.06
C ALA A 151 3.65 9.96 -23.77
N LEU A 152 3.10 9.70 -22.58
CA LEU A 152 1.83 10.30 -22.14
C LEU A 152 1.91 11.82 -22.00
N THR A 153 3.11 12.41 -21.87
CA THR A 153 3.29 13.87 -21.70
C THR A 153 3.90 14.56 -22.92
N ALA A 154 4.36 13.80 -23.93
CA ALA A 154 4.93 14.32 -25.17
C ALA A 154 3.97 15.24 -25.96
N GLY A 155 4.48 16.40 -26.41
CA GLY A 155 3.75 17.31 -27.30
C GLY A 155 2.62 18.12 -26.64
N HIS A 156 2.52 18.14 -25.31
CA HIS A 156 1.61 19.02 -24.58
C HIS A 156 2.38 20.07 -23.75
N PRO A 157 1.80 21.26 -23.52
CA PRO A 157 2.29 22.16 -22.50
C PRO A 157 2.20 21.43 -21.14
N GLY A 158 3.35 21.13 -20.53
CA GLY A 158 3.44 20.22 -19.38
C GLY A 158 4.32 18.99 -19.59
N THR A 159 5.31 19.04 -20.49
CA THR A 159 6.37 18.02 -20.55
C THR A 159 7.00 17.89 -19.17
N VAL A 160 6.92 16.72 -18.57
CA VAL A 160 7.37 16.50 -17.19
C VAL A 160 8.88 16.44 -17.12
N THR A 161 9.45 17.07 -16.08
CA THR A 161 10.84 16.82 -15.69
C THR A 161 10.87 15.79 -14.56
N ILE A 162 11.68 14.73 -14.72
CA ILE A 162 11.83 13.70 -13.69
C ILE A 162 13.09 13.98 -12.88
N GLU A 163 12.94 14.18 -11.56
CA GLU A 163 14.07 14.32 -10.64
C GLU A 163 14.29 13.03 -9.85
N ARG A 164 15.30 12.27 -10.27
CA ARG A 164 15.64 10.97 -9.69
C ARG A 164 16.40 11.15 -8.38
N SER A 165 16.00 10.41 -7.36
CA SER A 165 16.73 10.26 -6.12
C SER A 165 18.12 9.66 -6.40
N PRO A 166 19.22 10.23 -5.87
CA PRO A 166 20.57 9.72 -6.14
C PRO A 166 20.84 8.38 -5.44
N ARG A 167 19.97 7.96 -4.52
CA ARG A 167 20.12 6.72 -3.76
C ARG A 167 19.34 5.59 -4.41
N LEU A 168 20.02 4.48 -4.63
CA LEU A 168 19.39 3.18 -4.89
C LEU A 168 19.07 2.51 -3.56
N TYR A 169 17.79 2.45 -3.21
CA TYR A 169 17.33 1.99 -1.90
C TYR A 169 17.36 0.46 -1.79
N HIS A 170 17.58 -0.06 -0.59
CA HIS A 170 17.68 -1.50 -0.38
C HIS A 170 16.32 -2.18 -0.52
N SER A 171 16.30 -3.38 -1.11
CA SER A 171 15.20 -4.34 -1.04
C SER A 171 15.32 -5.18 0.24
N TYR A 172 14.23 -5.86 0.63
CA TYR A 172 14.29 -6.87 1.70
C TYR A 172 15.36 -7.93 1.41
N HIS A 173 15.45 -8.40 0.16
CA HIS A 173 16.43 -9.40 -0.23
C HIS A 173 17.87 -8.90 -0.06
N SER A 174 18.14 -7.66 -0.48
CA SER A 174 19.48 -7.07 -0.34
C SER A 174 19.91 -6.89 1.12
N LEU A 175 18.98 -6.59 2.03
CA LEU A 175 19.28 -6.51 3.47
C LEU A 175 19.34 -7.89 4.14
N ARG A 176 18.55 -8.87 3.67
CA ARG A 176 18.60 -10.24 4.20
C ARG A 176 19.96 -10.90 4.01
N GLY A 177 20.72 -10.46 3.00
CA GLY A 177 22.09 -10.92 2.77
C GLY A 177 23.12 -10.36 3.75
N GLU A 178 22.78 -9.34 4.55
CA GLU A 178 23.68 -8.76 5.56
C GLU A 178 23.67 -9.63 6.83
N PRO A 179 24.81 -10.21 7.25
CA PRO A 179 24.87 -11.04 8.46
C PRO A 179 24.77 -10.25 9.76
N ASP A 180 25.14 -8.96 9.78
CA ASP A 180 25.13 -8.15 11.00
C ASP A 180 23.79 -7.41 11.19
N ILE A 181 23.08 -7.75 12.26
CA ILE A 181 21.81 -7.11 12.65
C ILE A 181 22.01 -5.61 12.92
N ALA A 182 23.13 -5.19 13.50
CA ALA A 182 23.41 -3.78 13.74
C ALA A 182 23.54 -3.03 12.41
N ARG A 183 24.23 -3.63 11.43
CA ARG A 183 24.35 -3.08 10.09
C ARG A 183 23.02 -3.02 9.34
N ILE A 184 22.17 -4.05 9.43
CA ILE A 184 20.80 -4.02 8.86
C ILE A 184 20.02 -2.81 9.40
N ARG A 185 20.09 -2.57 10.73
CA ARG A 185 19.40 -1.45 11.37
C ARG A 185 19.94 -0.11 10.87
N GLU A 186 21.25 0.04 10.75
CA GLU A 186 21.89 1.25 10.23
C GLU A 186 21.48 1.52 8.78
N LEU A 187 21.56 0.52 7.89
CA LEU A 187 21.15 0.64 6.49
C LEU A 187 19.66 0.97 6.36
N THR A 188 18.82 0.35 7.18
CA THR A 188 17.38 0.61 7.24
C THR A 188 17.10 2.06 7.61
N ALA A 189 17.77 2.58 8.64
CA ALA A 189 17.65 3.97 9.08
C ALA A 189 18.19 4.94 8.01
N ALA A 190 19.35 4.65 7.41
CA ALA A 190 19.94 5.48 6.37
C ALA A 190 19.04 5.59 5.12
N ASP A 191 18.39 4.50 4.71
CA ASP A 191 17.39 4.51 3.63
C ASP A 191 16.18 5.36 4.00
N ALA A 192 15.66 5.21 5.23
CA ALA A 192 14.52 5.98 5.71
C ALA A 192 14.84 7.49 5.77
N ASP A 193 15.98 7.85 6.39
CA ASP A 193 16.41 9.23 6.55
C ASP A 193 16.66 9.90 5.20
N HIS A 194 17.26 9.17 4.25
CA HIS A 194 17.47 9.70 2.90
C HIS A 194 16.15 9.88 2.15
N TYR A 195 15.25 8.90 2.20
CA TYR A 195 13.99 8.99 1.48
C TYR A 195 13.09 10.10 2.05
N GLU A 196 13.05 10.24 3.38
CA GLU A 196 12.36 11.35 4.04
C GLU A 196 12.90 12.71 3.56
N ARG A 197 14.23 12.90 3.59
CA ARG A 197 14.84 14.14 3.08
C ARG A 197 14.50 14.38 1.62
N PHE A 198 14.55 13.35 0.79
CA PHE A 198 14.18 13.45 -0.61
C PHE A 198 12.74 13.96 -0.77
N CYS A 199 11.76 13.35 -0.10
CA CYS A 199 10.36 13.79 -0.14
C CYS A 199 10.18 15.23 0.36
N ARG A 200 10.85 15.62 1.47
CA ARG A 200 10.78 16.99 1.99
C ARG A 200 11.35 18.00 1.00
N THR A 201 12.54 17.76 0.45
CA THR A 201 13.14 18.62 -0.57
C THR A 201 12.30 18.70 -1.84
N ARG A 202 11.63 17.60 -2.23
CA ARG A 202 10.67 17.62 -3.35
C ARG A 202 9.48 18.53 -3.07
N ALA A 203 8.85 18.36 -1.91
CA ALA A 203 7.72 19.19 -1.49
C ALA A 203 8.10 20.69 -1.40
N GLU A 204 9.25 21.01 -0.79
CA GLU A 204 9.79 22.37 -0.70
C GLU A 204 10.01 23.03 -2.07
N ARG A 205 10.32 22.23 -3.10
CA ARG A 205 10.50 22.68 -4.48
C ARG A 205 9.20 22.65 -5.30
N GLY A 206 8.06 22.42 -4.68
CA GLY A 206 6.75 22.41 -5.35
C GLY A 206 6.45 21.15 -6.18
N THR A 207 7.22 20.07 -6.01
CA THR A 207 6.86 18.77 -6.61
C THR A 207 5.57 18.25 -5.97
N THR A 208 4.62 17.79 -6.77
CA THR A 208 3.31 17.30 -6.31
C THR A 208 3.20 15.78 -6.31
N ALA A 209 4.09 15.08 -7.01
CA ALA A 209 4.13 13.62 -7.00
C ALA A 209 5.54 13.01 -7.00
N VAL A 210 5.65 11.87 -6.34
CA VAL A 210 6.82 10.96 -6.40
C VAL A 210 6.33 9.59 -6.84
N PHE A 211 6.99 8.98 -7.83
CA PHE A 211 6.87 7.54 -8.05
C PHE A 211 8.02 6.81 -7.36
N ARG A 212 7.70 5.69 -6.70
CA ARG A 212 8.68 4.87 -6.00
C ARG A 212 8.52 3.39 -6.36
N THR A 213 9.61 2.75 -6.77
CA THR A 213 9.68 1.28 -6.93
C THR A 213 9.99 0.61 -5.59
N ALA A 214 9.80 -0.72 -5.48
CA ALA A 214 9.87 -1.43 -4.20
C ALA A 214 11.15 -1.16 -3.37
N VAL A 215 10.95 -0.66 -2.15
CA VAL A 215 11.99 -0.42 -1.13
C VAL A 215 11.69 -1.31 0.08
N ASN A 216 12.72 -1.62 0.88
CA ASN A 216 12.58 -2.34 2.13
C ASN A 216 11.43 -1.76 2.99
N ALA A 217 10.51 -2.65 3.37
CA ALA A 217 9.29 -2.29 4.09
C ALA A 217 9.60 -1.58 5.41
N GLN A 218 10.62 -2.02 6.15
CA GLN A 218 10.95 -1.42 7.45
C GLN A 218 11.40 0.05 7.29
N SER A 219 12.23 0.36 6.29
CA SER A 219 12.63 1.74 5.99
C SER A 219 11.41 2.60 5.63
N LEU A 220 10.50 2.07 4.81
CA LEU A 220 9.28 2.78 4.42
C LEU A 220 8.35 3.04 5.60
N TYR A 221 8.20 2.10 6.54
CA TYR A 221 7.34 2.33 7.70
C TYR A 221 7.90 3.37 8.66
N LEU A 222 9.23 3.51 8.75
CA LEU A 222 9.83 4.64 9.46
C LEU A 222 9.47 5.97 8.79
N VAL A 223 9.56 6.05 7.47
CA VAL A 223 9.19 7.26 6.71
C VAL A 223 7.70 7.56 6.87
N ARG A 224 6.83 6.56 6.69
CA ARG A 224 5.37 6.70 6.83
C ARG A 224 4.96 7.17 8.21
N ARG A 225 5.64 6.71 9.27
CA ARG A 225 5.47 7.23 10.63
C ARG A 225 5.81 8.71 10.72
N ARG A 226 7.01 9.07 10.30
CA ARG A 226 7.56 10.43 10.43
C ARG A 226 6.80 11.45 9.59
N LEU A 227 6.36 11.05 8.40
CA LEU A 227 5.61 11.87 7.45
C LEU A 227 4.08 11.73 7.59
N ARG A 228 3.61 10.98 8.59
CA ARG A 228 2.18 10.75 8.88
C ARG A 228 1.39 10.27 7.66
N ALA A 229 1.89 9.25 6.98
CA ALA A 229 1.31 8.77 5.74
C ALA A 229 -0.02 8.04 5.95
N VAL A 230 -0.90 8.14 4.97
CA VAL A 230 -2.06 7.27 4.78
C VAL A 230 -2.01 6.66 3.38
N LYS A 231 -2.44 5.40 3.24
CA LYS A 231 -2.67 4.81 1.92
C LYS A 231 -4.14 4.95 1.55
N VAL A 232 -4.40 5.29 0.30
CA VAL A 232 -5.75 5.39 -0.25
C VAL A 232 -5.93 4.36 -1.36
N ASP A 233 -7.06 3.66 -1.34
CA ASP A 233 -7.47 2.78 -2.43
C ASP A 233 -9.00 2.79 -2.60
N LEU A 234 -9.45 2.91 -3.84
CA LEU A 234 -10.86 2.84 -4.19
C LEU A 234 -11.17 1.46 -4.79
N LEU A 235 -12.13 0.78 -4.18
CA LEU A 235 -12.61 -0.53 -4.57
C LEU A 235 -14.06 -0.43 -5.00
N GLY A 236 -14.46 -1.22 -5.98
CA GLY A 236 -15.81 -1.16 -6.51
C GLY A 236 -16.28 -2.49 -7.08
N ALA A 237 -17.53 -2.84 -6.78
CA ALA A 237 -18.20 -4.03 -7.26
C ALA A 237 -19.69 -3.75 -7.42
N ASP A 238 -20.29 -4.16 -8.53
CA ASP A 238 -21.73 -4.08 -8.80
C ASP A 238 -22.32 -2.65 -8.61
N GLY A 239 -21.61 -1.64 -9.09
CA GLY A 239 -22.02 -0.23 -8.95
C GLY A 239 -21.88 0.34 -7.53
N ARG A 240 -21.31 -0.43 -6.61
CA ARG A 240 -21.02 -0.01 -5.22
C ARG A 240 -19.55 0.28 -5.04
N SER A 241 -19.23 1.16 -4.10
CA SER A 241 -17.84 1.56 -3.85
C SER A 241 -17.44 1.58 -2.37
N LEU A 242 -16.16 1.30 -2.13
CA LEU A 242 -15.48 1.40 -0.85
C LEU A 242 -14.20 2.20 -1.02
N LEU A 243 -14.09 3.28 -0.25
CA LEU A 243 -12.85 4.03 -0.12
C LEU A 243 -12.10 3.54 1.12
N LEU A 244 -10.98 2.85 0.91
CA LEU A 244 -10.07 2.44 1.96
C LEU A 244 -9.08 3.57 2.25
N VAL A 245 -9.04 4.04 3.49
CA VAL A 245 -7.98 4.89 4.02
C VAL A 245 -7.24 4.12 5.12
N ARG A 246 -6.08 3.59 4.75
CA ARG A 246 -5.21 2.87 5.67
C ARG A 246 -4.30 3.85 6.40
N ASP A 247 -4.41 3.86 7.72
CA ASP A 247 -3.53 4.61 8.59
C ASP A 247 -2.13 3.98 8.59
N GLN A 248 -1.17 4.59 7.91
CA GLN A 248 0.21 4.10 7.90
C GLN A 248 1.12 4.82 8.89
N ALA A 249 0.60 5.79 9.64
CA ALA A 249 1.36 6.64 10.53
C ALA A 249 1.61 6.00 11.90
N GLN A 250 0.71 5.09 12.33
CA GLN A 250 0.71 4.48 13.65
C GLN A 250 0.46 2.96 13.58
N GLY A 251 0.52 2.30 14.74
CA GLY A 251 0.28 0.86 14.87
C GLY A 251 1.53 -0.01 14.74
N PHE A 252 1.33 -1.30 14.54
CA PHE A 252 2.39 -2.30 14.72
C PHE A 252 3.55 -2.09 13.74
N TYR A 253 3.27 -1.69 12.50
CA TYR A 253 4.32 -1.51 11.48
C TYR A 253 5.22 -0.29 11.71
N THR A 254 4.80 0.70 12.50
CA THR A 254 5.60 1.90 12.81
C THR A 254 6.26 1.87 14.20
N GLY A 255 6.21 0.71 14.87
CA GLY A 255 6.82 0.48 16.17
C GLY A 255 8.36 0.43 16.17
N GLU A 256 8.91 0.46 17.39
CA GLU A 256 10.35 0.42 17.67
C GLU A 256 10.73 -0.93 18.24
N ASN A 257 11.86 -1.48 17.79
CA ASN A 257 12.35 -2.76 18.25
C ASN A 257 13.42 -2.56 19.33
N ALA A 258 13.28 -3.26 20.45
CA ALA A 258 14.33 -3.52 21.42
C ALA A 258 14.73 -4.99 21.32
N HIS A 259 16.04 -5.26 21.37
CA HIS A 259 16.60 -6.60 21.21
C HIS A 259 17.38 -6.93 22.48
N THR A 260 17.05 -8.04 23.11
CA THR A 260 17.77 -8.66 24.22
C THR A 260 18.09 -10.10 23.85
N PRO A 261 19.09 -10.76 24.46
CA PRO A 261 19.36 -12.16 24.16
C PRO A 261 18.12 -13.04 24.36
N GLY A 262 17.61 -13.63 23.27
CA GLY A 262 16.42 -14.50 23.28
C GLY A 262 15.07 -13.79 23.19
N GLU A 263 15.02 -12.46 23.13
CA GLU A 263 13.77 -11.70 23.10
C GLU A 263 13.84 -10.48 22.16
N ILE A 264 12.72 -10.23 21.47
CA ILE A 264 12.52 -9.03 20.67
C ILE A 264 11.22 -8.38 21.14
N THR A 265 11.33 -7.18 21.69
CA THR A 265 10.17 -6.38 22.07
C THR A 265 9.90 -5.35 20.98
N ARG A 266 8.63 -5.22 20.59
CA ARG A 266 8.19 -4.20 19.64
C ARG A 266 7.11 -3.33 20.28
N THR A 267 7.43 -2.05 20.45
CA THR A 267 6.52 -1.07 21.05
C THR A 267 5.89 -0.22 19.95
N MET A 268 4.57 -0.10 19.96
CA MET A 268 3.82 0.77 19.04
C MET A 268 3.07 1.86 19.81
N THR A 269 2.77 2.96 19.14
CA THR A 269 2.09 4.11 19.73
C THR A 269 0.96 4.57 18.82
N PHE A 270 -0.14 5.00 19.44
CA PHE A 270 -1.22 5.70 18.77
C PHE A 270 -1.30 7.14 19.29
N GLY A 271 -1.48 8.10 18.40
CA GLY A 271 -1.56 9.52 18.73
C GLY A 271 -2.94 10.09 18.43
N ARG A 272 -3.58 10.73 19.41
CA ARG A 272 -4.91 11.35 19.24
C ARG A 272 -4.95 12.33 18.06
N GLU A 273 -3.94 13.17 17.91
CA GLU A 273 -3.86 14.14 16.80
C GLU A 273 -3.64 13.46 15.44
N ILE A 274 -2.88 12.36 15.40
CA ILE A 274 -2.70 11.58 14.16
C ILE A 274 -4.04 10.97 13.76
N THR A 275 -4.75 10.32 14.69
CA THR A 275 -6.09 9.78 14.46
C THR A 275 -7.05 10.85 13.94
N ARG A 276 -7.05 12.04 14.55
CA ARG A 276 -7.85 13.19 14.08
C ARG A 276 -7.48 13.59 12.65
N SER A 277 -6.19 13.72 12.33
CA SER A 277 -5.73 14.05 10.97
C SER A 277 -6.15 13.00 9.94
N VAL A 278 -6.01 11.70 10.27
CA VAL A 278 -6.41 10.60 9.39
C VAL A 278 -7.91 10.63 9.10
N VAL A 279 -8.75 10.78 10.14
CA VAL A 279 -10.22 10.82 9.97
C VAL A 279 -10.65 12.05 9.17
N ARG A 280 -10.11 13.24 9.46
CA ARG A 280 -10.42 14.46 8.70
C ARG A 280 -9.99 14.35 7.24
N TYR A 281 -8.80 13.80 6.98
CA TYR A 281 -8.34 13.51 5.63
C TYR A 281 -9.31 12.55 4.92
N ALA A 282 -9.68 11.44 5.57
CA ALA A 282 -10.51 10.41 5.00
C ALA A 282 -11.90 10.93 4.60
N LEU A 283 -12.53 11.74 5.46
CA LEU A 283 -13.82 12.36 5.17
C LEU A 283 -13.73 13.35 3.99
N ARG A 284 -12.66 14.16 3.94
CA ARG A 284 -12.43 15.06 2.81
C ARG A 284 -12.22 14.27 1.52
N ARG A 285 -11.39 13.22 1.54
CA ARG A 285 -11.14 12.39 0.37
C ARG A 285 -12.41 11.69 -0.11
N ALA A 286 -13.22 11.15 0.81
CA ALA A 286 -14.50 10.54 0.46
C ALA A 286 -15.45 11.49 -0.26
N ARG A 287 -15.51 12.77 0.14
CA ARG A 287 -16.31 13.80 -0.57
C ARG A 287 -15.76 14.16 -1.94
N GLN A 288 -14.47 14.00 -2.17
CA GLN A 288 -13.87 14.18 -3.51
C GLN A 288 -14.21 12.99 -4.42
N GLU A 289 -14.20 11.77 -3.88
CA GLU A 289 -14.53 10.56 -4.64
C GLU A 289 -16.02 10.40 -4.94
N TRP A 290 -16.88 10.92 -4.05
CA TRP A 290 -18.33 10.94 -4.24
C TRP A 290 -18.79 12.41 -4.30
N PRO A 291 -18.83 13.02 -5.50
CA PRO A 291 -19.01 14.47 -5.66
C PRO A 291 -20.35 15.02 -5.15
N ASP A 292 -21.39 14.19 -5.03
CA ASP A 292 -22.65 14.56 -4.37
C ASP A 292 -22.52 14.67 -2.83
N GLY A 293 -21.32 14.41 -2.30
CA GLY A 293 -20.95 14.54 -0.90
C GLY A 293 -21.50 13.44 0.01
N ARG A 294 -22.30 12.50 -0.50
CA ARG A 294 -22.98 11.50 0.32
C ARG A 294 -22.09 10.31 0.62
N ILE A 295 -21.68 10.19 1.88
CA ILE A 295 -21.02 9.01 2.43
C ILE A 295 -22.10 8.10 3.01
N GLY A 296 -22.16 6.84 2.55
CA GLY A 296 -23.17 5.88 3.01
C GLY A 296 -22.89 5.40 4.44
N ARG A 297 -21.63 5.11 4.74
CA ARG A 297 -21.20 4.70 6.09
C ARG A 297 -19.73 5.04 6.33
N VAL A 298 -19.41 5.46 7.55
CA VAL A 298 -18.02 5.58 8.03
C VAL A 298 -17.72 4.44 9.00
N VAL A 299 -16.74 3.62 8.66
CA VAL A 299 -16.29 2.46 9.42
C VAL A 299 -14.84 2.64 9.81
N MET A 300 -14.54 2.58 11.10
CA MET A 300 -13.18 2.47 11.62
C MET A 300 -12.88 1.03 12.02
N ALA A 301 -11.79 0.45 11.52
CA ALA A 301 -11.38 -0.92 11.81
C ALA A 301 -10.03 -0.96 12.55
N TYR A 302 -10.06 -1.22 13.86
CA TYR A 302 -8.89 -1.29 14.74
C TYR A 302 -9.09 -2.39 15.78
N LYS A 303 -8.01 -2.98 16.29
CA LYS A 303 -8.10 -3.89 17.45
C LYS A 303 -8.26 -3.10 18.78
N PHE A 304 -9.24 -2.20 18.81
CA PHE A 304 -9.36 -1.12 19.80
C PHE A 304 -9.61 -1.58 21.25
N HIS A 305 -10.16 -2.78 21.47
CA HIS A 305 -10.31 -3.37 22.82
C HIS A 305 -8.99 -3.60 23.55
N LEU A 306 -7.85 -3.60 22.83
CA LEU A 306 -6.51 -3.70 23.42
C LEU A 306 -5.94 -2.33 23.82
N LEU A 307 -6.70 -1.25 23.65
CA LEU A 307 -6.26 0.13 23.85
C LEU A 307 -7.01 0.81 25.02
N ASP A 308 -7.43 0.02 26.02
CA ASP A 308 -8.05 0.47 27.27
C ASP A 308 -9.23 1.46 27.12
N GLY A 309 -9.93 1.42 25.97
CA GLY A 309 -11.01 2.34 25.64
C GLY A 309 -10.58 3.76 25.23
N ALA A 310 -9.27 4.07 25.21
CA ALA A 310 -8.78 5.40 24.85
C ALA A 310 -9.14 5.77 23.40
N LEU A 311 -8.96 4.84 22.45
CA LEU A 311 -9.31 5.08 21.05
C LEU A 311 -10.82 5.27 20.86
N ASP A 312 -11.65 4.55 21.62
CA ASP A 312 -13.11 4.69 21.59
C ASP A 312 -13.53 6.11 22.02
N ALA A 313 -12.98 6.59 23.14
CA ALA A 313 -13.21 7.95 23.62
C ALA A 313 -12.81 9.00 22.57
N TRP A 314 -11.62 8.87 21.95
CA TRP A 314 -11.16 9.81 20.93
C TRP A 314 -12.06 9.82 19.69
N VAL A 315 -12.50 8.65 19.22
CA VAL A 315 -13.38 8.54 18.05
C VAL A 315 -14.75 9.11 18.36
N SER A 316 -15.30 8.84 19.56
CA SER A 316 -16.60 9.38 19.99
C SER A 316 -16.60 10.90 20.09
N GLU A 317 -15.55 11.49 20.69
CA GLU A 317 -15.38 12.94 20.75
C GLU A 317 -15.23 13.56 19.35
N LEU A 318 -14.43 12.92 18.49
CA LEU A 318 -14.20 13.41 17.13
C LEU A 318 -15.45 13.28 16.25
N ALA A 319 -16.24 12.23 16.41
CA ALA A 319 -17.52 12.04 15.74
C ALA A 319 -18.50 13.16 16.10
N ALA A 320 -18.58 13.51 17.39
CA ALA A 320 -19.40 14.64 17.86
C ALA A 320 -18.88 15.99 17.34
N GLU A 321 -17.57 16.21 17.36
CA GLU A 321 -16.90 17.42 16.83
C GLU A 321 -17.21 17.63 15.34
N LEU A 322 -17.18 16.57 14.55
CA LEU A 322 -17.34 16.60 13.10
C LEU A 322 -18.79 16.46 12.64
N GLY A 323 -19.72 16.15 13.55
CA GLY A 323 -21.13 15.90 13.23
C GLY A 323 -21.34 14.70 12.31
N VAL A 324 -20.53 13.65 12.44
CA VAL A 324 -20.59 12.43 11.61
C VAL A 324 -20.72 11.19 12.48
N GLU A 325 -21.52 10.22 12.03
CA GLU A 325 -21.56 8.91 12.67
C GLU A 325 -20.33 8.09 12.24
N ILE A 326 -19.52 7.65 13.22
CA ILE A 326 -18.36 6.80 12.98
C ILE A 326 -18.55 5.51 13.77
N GLY A 327 -18.68 4.39 13.07
CA GLY A 327 -18.73 3.08 13.71
C GLY A 327 -17.34 2.49 13.88
N LEU A 328 -16.91 2.24 15.13
CA LEU A 328 -15.64 1.59 15.45
C LEU A 328 -15.85 0.08 15.64
N PHE A 329 -15.14 -0.73 14.85
CA PHE A 329 -15.30 -2.18 14.80
C PHE A 329 -13.97 -2.91 14.87
N GLN A 330 -14.05 -4.17 15.28
CA GLN A 330 -12.93 -5.10 15.18
C GLN A 330 -12.73 -5.51 13.71
N PRO A 331 -11.48 -5.62 13.20
CA PRO A 331 -11.22 -5.95 11.79
C PRO A 331 -11.84 -7.28 11.34
N ASP A 332 -11.81 -8.29 12.21
CA ASP A 332 -12.46 -9.59 12.00
C ASP A 332 -13.98 -9.47 11.75
N THR A 333 -14.63 -8.56 12.47
CA THR A 333 -16.07 -8.28 12.36
C THR A 333 -16.38 -7.53 11.07
N VAL A 334 -15.54 -6.59 10.67
CA VAL A 334 -15.66 -5.89 9.38
C VAL A 334 -15.53 -6.89 8.23
N ASN A 335 -14.49 -7.74 8.23
CA ASN A 335 -14.31 -8.78 7.21
C ASN A 335 -15.48 -9.76 7.18
N ARG A 336 -15.90 -10.30 8.32
CA ARG A 336 -17.05 -11.21 8.40
C ARG A 336 -18.29 -10.58 7.77
N ASN A 337 -18.58 -9.33 8.10
CA ASN A 337 -19.76 -8.64 7.59
C ASN A 337 -19.67 -8.41 6.09
N LEU A 338 -18.51 -7.98 5.58
CA LEU A 338 -18.28 -7.81 4.15
C LEU A 338 -18.39 -9.14 3.37
N ILE A 339 -17.83 -10.23 3.92
CA ILE A 339 -17.95 -11.57 3.32
C ILE A 339 -19.42 -12.03 3.28
N THR A 340 -20.14 -11.84 4.39
CA THR A 340 -21.50 -12.37 4.56
C THR A 340 -22.54 -11.55 3.79
N HIS A 341 -22.42 -10.22 3.81
CA HIS A 341 -23.45 -9.31 3.32
C HIS A 341 -23.05 -8.56 2.04
N GLY A 342 -21.83 -8.77 1.56
CA GLY A 342 -21.27 -8.03 0.44
C GLY A 342 -20.89 -6.60 0.81
N LEU A 343 -20.52 -5.83 -0.21
CA LEU A 343 -20.11 -4.44 -0.04
C LEU A 343 -21.33 -3.51 0.09
N PRO A 344 -21.47 -2.73 1.18
CA PRO A 344 -22.42 -1.61 1.22
C PRO A 344 -21.92 -0.47 0.35
N ASP A 345 -22.84 0.23 -0.31
CA ASP A 345 -22.46 1.34 -1.18
C ASP A 345 -21.90 2.54 -0.38
N ARG A 346 -20.91 3.20 -0.98
CA ARG A 346 -20.21 4.39 -0.47
C ARG A 346 -19.70 4.22 0.95
N THR A 347 -19.00 3.11 1.17
CA THR A 347 -18.38 2.80 2.47
C THR A 347 -17.03 3.49 2.58
N LEU A 348 -16.87 4.41 3.53
CA LEU A 348 -15.56 4.92 3.95
C LEU A 348 -14.98 3.99 5.03
N LEU A 349 -13.95 3.22 4.68
CA LEU A 349 -13.26 2.33 5.61
C LEU A 349 -11.91 2.94 6.02
N ILE A 350 -11.80 3.36 7.28
CA ILE A 350 -10.57 3.84 7.89
C ILE A 350 -10.00 2.72 8.75
N ALA A 351 -8.80 2.21 8.46
CA ALA A 351 -8.29 1.02 9.13
C ALA A 351 -6.85 1.18 9.60
N GLY A 352 -6.54 0.60 10.77
CA GLY A 352 -5.18 0.58 11.31
C GLY A 352 -4.22 -0.17 10.39
N ASN A 353 -2.93 0.19 10.46
CA ASN A 353 -1.93 -0.16 9.45
C ASN A 353 -1.89 -1.66 9.09
N GLU A 354 -1.64 -2.51 10.08
CA GLU A 354 -1.54 -3.97 9.92
C GLU A 354 -2.87 -4.62 9.53
N TRP A 355 -3.98 -4.11 10.08
CA TRP A 355 -5.30 -4.65 9.83
C TRP A 355 -5.73 -4.37 8.40
N ALA A 356 -5.59 -3.14 7.97
CA ALA A 356 -5.87 -2.73 6.60
C ALA A 356 -5.03 -3.53 5.60
N ASP A 357 -3.75 -3.79 5.89
CA ASP A 357 -2.87 -4.61 5.04
C ASP A 357 -3.42 -6.02 4.83
N ILE A 358 -3.79 -6.69 5.93
CA ILE A 358 -4.33 -8.04 5.91
C ILE A 358 -5.70 -8.07 5.23
N MET A 359 -6.55 -7.09 5.56
CA MET A 359 -7.89 -6.96 4.97
C MET A 359 -7.81 -6.68 3.48
N HIS A 360 -6.84 -5.89 3.01
CA HIS A 360 -6.74 -5.45 1.62
C HIS A 360 -6.71 -6.63 0.66
N VAL A 361 -6.02 -7.73 1.00
CA VAL A 361 -6.00 -8.96 0.19
C VAL A 361 -7.42 -9.50 -0.05
N MET A 362 -8.23 -9.61 1.01
CA MET A 362 -9.61 -10.08 0.92
C MET A 362 -10.51 -9.06 0.20
N LEU A 363 -10.29 -7.76 0.42
CA LEU A 363 -11.04 -6.72 -0.26
C LEU A 363 -10.78 -6.72 -1.77
N LEU A 364 -9.54 -6.95 -2.19
CA LEU A 364 -9.16 -7.09 -3.59
C LEU A 364 -9.74 -8.35 -4.21
N ASP A 365 -9.62 -9.49 -3.56
CA ASP A 365 -10.18 -10.75 -4.05
C ASP A 365 -11.72 -10.68 -4.22
N ARG A 366 -12.41 -10.06 -3.25
CA ARG A 366 -13.88 -10.06 -3.23
C ARG A 366 -14.52 -8.90 -3.99
N PHE A 367 -13.87 -7.73 -3.97
CA PHE A 367 -14.44 -6.46 -4.46
C PHE A 367 -13.47 -5.68 -5.36
N GLY A 368 -12.28 -6.21 -5.63
CA GLY A 368 -11.36 -5.67 -6.61
C GLY A 368 -11.63 -6.31 -7.96
N SER A 369 -11.73 -5.51 -9.01
CA SER A 369 -11.84 -5.98 -10.38
C SER A 369 -10.52 -6.45 -10.98
N ASP A 370 -9.42 -6.43 -10.21
CA ASP A 370 -8.08 -6.70 -10.72
C ASP A 370 -7.17 -7.35 -9.67
N ARG A 371 -6.15 -8.05 -10.15
CA ARG A 371 -5.13 -8.68 -9.32
C ARG A 371 -4.28 -7.64 -8.61
N GLN A 372 -3.80 -7.99 -7.42
CA GLN A 372 -3.00 -7.12 -6.57
C GLN A 372 -1.72 -6.64 -7.29
N GLU A 373 -1.11 -7.50 -8.11
CA GLU A 373 0.12 -7.24 -8.87
C GLU A 373 -0.05 -6.13 -9.90
N ASN A 374 -1.27 -5.94 -10.41
CA ASN A 374 -1.57 -4.92 -11.41
C ASN A 374 -1.94 -3.56 -10.77
N ARG A 375 -2.07 -3.47 -9.44
CA ARG A 375 -2.55 -2.26 -8.78
C ARG A 375 -1.42 -1.27 -8.47
N CYS A 376 -1.70 -0.01 -8.79
CA CYS A 376 -1.02 1.16 -8.26
C CYS A 376 -1.78 1.66 -7.03
N THR A 377 -1.06 2.10 -5.98
CA THR A 377 -1.68 2.74 -4.81
C THR A 377 -1.03 4.08 -4.51
N GLU A 378 -1.79 4.93 -3.85
CA GLU A 378 -1.38 6.28 -3.44
C GLU A 378 -1.08 6.28 -1.94
N ASN A 379 0.09 6.78 -1.54
CA ASN A 379 0.33 7.21 -0.17
C ASN A 379 0.32 8.74 -0.14
N VAL A 380 -0.49 9.31 0.76
CA VAL A 380 -0.54 10.76 0.98
C VAL A 380 0.07 11.08 2.34
N PHE A 381 0.96 12.06 2.37
CA PHE A 381 1.62 12.52 3.59
C PHE A 381 0.76 13.59 4.28
N LEU A 382 0.44 13.39 5.56
CA LEU A 382 -0.36 14.33 6.35
C LEU A 382 0.49 15.31 7.16
N ASP A 383 1.82 15.19 7.10
CA ASP A 383 2.73 16.24 7.58
C ASP A 383 2.52 17.52 6.74
N PRO A 384 2.21 18.68 7.36
CA PRO A 384 1.99 19.94 6.66
C PRO A 384 3.13 20.36 5.74
N ALA A 385 4.39 20.00 6.05
CA ALA A 385 5.54 20.32 5.22
C ALA A 385 5.55 19.57 3.88
N LEU A 386 4.70 18.55 3.72
CA LEU A 386 4.54 17.78 2.49
C LEU A 386 3.12 17.92 1.91
N ALA A 387 2.37 18.94 2.33
CA ALA A 387 1.03 19.17 1.83
C ALA A 387 1.03 19.27 0.29
N GLY A 388 0.22 18.42 -0.36
CA GLY A 388 0.13 18.33 -1.81
C GLY A 388 1.04 17.29 -2.45
N LEU A 389 2.02 16.72 -1.73
CA LEU A 389 2.85 15.64 -2.24
C LEU A 389 2.15 14.28 -2.10
N THR A 390 2.03 13.56 -3.22
CA THR A 390 1.50 12.18 -3.26
C THR A 390 2.57 11.21 -3.75
N GLU A 391 2.77 10.11 -3.04
CA GLU A 391 3.63 9.01 -3.48
C GLU A 391 2.79 7.94 -4.20
N TYR A 392 3.16 7.61 -5.43
CA TYR A 392 2.64 6.49 -6.19
C TYR A 392 3.59 5.30 -6.09
N GLN A 393 3.04 4.10 -5.89
CA GLN A 393 3.82 2.86 -5.77
C GLN A 393 3.08 1.68 -6.39
N THR A 394 3.85 0.69 -6.83
CA THR A 394 3.35 -0.65 -7.11
C THR A 394 3.03 -1.39 -5.81
N VAL A 395 2.06 -2.30 -5.82
CA VAL A 395 1.73 -3.12 -4.64
C VAL A 395 2.68 -4.33 -4.49
N HIS A 396 3.22 -4.86 -5.59
CA HIS A 396 4.17 -5.97 -5.54
C HIS A 396 5.54 -5.55 -4.96
N GLY A 397 6.30 -6.54 -4.48
CA GLY A 397 7.65 -6.36 -3.95
C GLY A 397 8.71 -6.15 -5.03
N SER A 398 9.98 -6.25 -4.64
CA SER A 398 11.17 -5.98 -5.48
C SER A 398 11.58 -7.13 -6.40
N ALA A 399 11.01 -8.32 -6.21
CA ALA A 399 11.19 -9.49 -7.09
C ALA A 399 12.67 -9.70 -7.51
N ASP A 400 13.59 -9.65 -6.53
CA ASP A 400 15.03 -9.68 -6.78
C ASP A 400 15.51 -10.92 -7.55
N ASP A 401 14.77 -12.04 -7.47
CA ASP A 401 15.04 -13.29 -8.18
C ASP A 401 14.84 -13.21 -9.71
N ILE A 402 14.08 -12.21 -10.18
CA ILE A 402 13.87 -11.95 -11.60
C ILE A 402 14.51 -10.65 -12.10
N ALA A 403 15.28 -9.97 -11.25
CA ALA A 403 15.93 -8.70 -11.60
C ALA A 403 16.86 -8.83 -12.82
N GLY A 404 16.75 -7.89 -13.74
CA GLY A 404 17.53 -7.82 -14.98
C GLY A 404 17.17 -8.87 -16.03
N ARG A 405 16.08 -9.63 -15.83
CA ARG A 405 15.63 -10.66 -16.77
C ARG A 405 14.51 -10.19 -17.69
N GLY A 406 13.99 -8.98 -17.49
CA GLY A 406 12.87 -8.45 -18.27
C GLY A 406 11.59 -9.25 -18.09
N LEU A 407 11.34 -9.81 -16.89
CA LEU A 407 10.17 -10.65 -16.61
C LEU A 407 9.18 -10.01 -15.63
N VAL A 408 9.51 -8.84 -15.06
CA VAL A 408 8.65 -8.15 -14.11
C VAL A 408 7.40 -7.60 -14.81
N ASN A 409 6.24 -7.74 -14.17
CA ASN A 409 4.99 -7.19 -14.67
C ASN A 409 5.00 -5.64 -14.58
N PRO A 410 4.89 -4.91 -15.71
CA PRO A 410 4.94 -3.45 -15.70
C PRO A 410 3.58 -2.78 -15.44
N VAL A 411 2.46 -3.51 -15.39
CA VAL A 411 1.10 -2.95 -15.44
C VAL A 411 0.83 -1.95 -14.31
N ALA A 412 1.22 -2.27 -13.07
CA ALA A 412 1.07 -1.34 -11.95
C ALA A 412 1.88 -0.05 -12.14
N THR A 413 3.06 -0.15 -12.73
CA THR A 413 3.93 1.00 -13.03
C THR A 413 3.36 1.86 -14.14
N ILE A 414 2.83 1.23 -15.19
CA ILE A 414 2.10 1.89 -16.28
C ILE A 414 0.93 2.71 -15.74
N ARG A 415 0.12 2.11 -14.86
CA ARG A 415 -1.00 2.80 -14.21
C ARG A 415 -0.56 3.94 -13.32
N ALA A 416 0.56 3.79 -12.61
CA ALA A 416 1.15 4.87 -11.84
C ALA A 416 1.56 6.05 -12.74
N ALA A 417 2.19 5.78 -13.89
CA ALA A 417 2.53 6.82 -14.87
C ALA A 417 1.28 7.54 -15.40
N ALA A 418 0.20 6.82 -15.68
CA ALA A 418 -1.07 7.41 -16.12
C ALA A 418 -1.70 8.32 -15.06
N ARG A 419 -1.75 7.87 -13.79
CA ARG A 419 -2.26 8.65 -12.65
C ARG A 419 -1.43 9.90 -12.39
N VAL A 420 -0.11 9.78 -12.51
CA VAL A 420 0.81 10.92 -12.40
C VAL A 420 0.59 11.91 -13.54
N ALA A 421 0.50 11.44 -14.78
CA ALA A 421 0.26 12.31 -15.93
C ALA A 421 -1.06 13.10 -15.79
N GLU A 422 -2.14 12.43 -15.40
CA GLU A 422 -3.45 13.04 -15.26
C GLU A 422 -3.53 14.00 -14.07
N GLY A 423 -3.12 13.54 -12.88
CA GLY A 423 -3.27 14.31 -11.65
C GLY A 423 -2.23 15.41 -11.45
N HIS A 424 -1.07 15.31 -12.09
CA HIS A 424 0.09 16.17 -11.79
C HIS A 424 0.75 16.79 -13.03
N ALA A 425 0.38 16.38 -14.24
CA ALA A 425 0.91 16.94 -15.48
C ALA A 425 -0.17 17.47 -16.44
N GLY A 426 -1.41 17.57 -15.98
CA GLY A 426 -2.53 18.14 -16.77
C GLY A 426 -2.98 17.26 -17.94
N ARG A 427 -2.60 15.98 -17.97
CA ARG A 427 -3.00 15.05 -19.04
C ARG A 427 -4.34 14.38 -18.74
N THR A 428 -5.41 15.16 -18.81
CA THR A 428 -6.78 14.69 -18.67
C THR A 428 -7.06 13.50 -19.60
N GLY A 429 -7.57 12.40 -19.06
CA GLY A 429 -7.91 11.20 -19.82
C GLY A 429 -6.75 10.21 -19.99
N ALA A 430 -5.55 10.51 -19.45
CA ALA A 430 -4.41 9.59 -19.52
C ALA A 430 -4.72 8.25 -18.83
N VAL A 431 -5.46 8.26 -17.72
CA VAL A 431 -5.87 7.03 -17.03
C VAL A 431 -6.79 6.18 -17.92
N GLU A 432 -7.82 6.81 -18.51
CA GLU A 432 -8.76 6.11 -19.39
C GLU A 432 -8.07 5.53 -20.63
N ALA A 433 -7.19 6.31 -21.26
CA ALA A 433 -6.42 5.89 -22.42
C ALA A 433 -5.55 4.66 -22.11
N VAL A 434 -4.85 4.68 -20.96
CA VAL A 434 -4.01 3.55 -20.52
C VAL A 434 -4.85 2.32 -20.20
N GLU A 435 -5.97 2.45 -19.50
CA GLU A 435 -6.85 1.30 -19.24
C GLU A 435 -7.43 0.71 -20.52
N LYS A 436 -7.75 1.55 -21.53
CA LYS A 436 -8.17 1.08 -22.85
C LYS A 436 -7.05 0.33 -23.56
N ALA A 437 -5.82 0.85 -23.55
CA ALA A 437 -4.66 0.18 -24.12
C ALA A 437 -4.37 -1.16 -23.44
N LEU A 438 -4.44 -1.22 -22.11
CA LEU A 438 -4.26 -2.46 -21.34
C LEU A 438 -5.30 -3.53 -21.71
N ARG A 439 -6.58 -3.14 -21.93
CA ARG A 439 -7.61 -4.07 -22.44
C ARG A 439 -7.27 -4.63 -23.82
N ILE A 440 -6.78 -3.78 -24.73
CA ILE A 440 -6.32 -4.22 -26.06
C ILE A 440 -5.17 -5.24 -25.94
N LEU A 441 -4.23 -5.02 -25.03
CA LEU A 441 -3.14 -5.96 -24.77
C LEU A 441 -3.66 -7.30 -24.24
N GLU A 442 -4.60 -7.27 -23.30
CA GLU A 442 -5.24 -8.46 -22.74
C GLU A 442 -5.98 -9.27 -23.82
N GLU A 443 -6.77 -8.60 -24.67
CA GLU A 443 -7.47 -9.22 -25.81
C GLU A 443 -6.50 -9.87 -26.81
N ARG A 444 -5.31 -9.30 -26.98
CA ARG A 444 -4.22 -9.83 -27.82
C ARG A 444 -3.38 -10.90 -27.12
N GLY A 445 -3.65 -11.22 -25.85
CA GLY A 445 -2.87 -12.17 -25.06
C GLY A 445 -1.45 -11.67 -24.72
N ILE A 446 -1.23 -10.36 -24.72
CA ILE A 446 0.06 -9.73 -24.41
C ILE A 446 0.18 -9.51 -22.90
N SER A 447 0.82 -10.47 -22.23
CA SER A 447 1.10 -10.40 -20.79
C SER A 447 2.44 -11.02 -20.41
N THR A 448 2.91 -10.68 -19.20
CA THR A 448 4.12 -11.22 -18.57
C THR A 448 3.88 -12.62 -17.96
N PRO A 449 4.95 -13.37 -17.62
CA PRO A 449 4.81 -14.77 -17.17
C PRO A 449 4.03 -14.98 -15.88
N ASP A 450 4.01 -14.02 -14.95
CA ASP A 450 3.21 -14.07 -13.72
C ASP A 450 1.69 -14.11 -13.99
N LEU A 451 1.29 -13.54 -15.13
CA LEU A 451 -0.09 -13.59 -15.62
C LEU A 451 -0.34 -14.77 -16.58
N GLY A 452 0.62 -15.69 -16.74
CA GLY A 452 0.55 -16.82 -17.67
C GLY A 452 0.95 -16.50 -19.11
N GLY A 453 1.45 -15.29 -19.36
CA GLY A 453 1.91 -14.85 -20.67
C GLY A 453 3.35 -15.27 -20.99
N ARG A 454 3.86 -14.79 -22.13
CA ARG A 454 5.21 -15.10 -22.63
C ARG A 454 6.05 -13.86 -22.95
N HIS A 455 5.52 -12.67 -22.70
CA HIS A 455 6.15 -11.42 -23.10
C HIS A 455 7.07 -10.89 -22.01
N SER A 456 8.12 -10.18 -22.43
CA SER A 456 9.00 -9.47 -21.50
C SER A 456 8.34 -8.19 -20.99
N THR A 457 8.87 -7.64 -19.90
CA THR A 457 8.52 -6.31 -19.37
C THR A 457 8.54 -5.25 -20.47
N THR A 458 9.62 -5.22 -21.25
CA THR A 458 9.79 -4.27 -22.36
C THR A 458 8.76 -4.51 -23.45
N ALA A 459 8.50 -5.76 -23.85
CA ALA A 459 7.51 -6.06 -24.89
C ALA A 459 6.10 -5.64 -24.50
N VAL A 460 5.72 -5.78 -23.23
CA VAL A 460 4.42 -5.29 -22.73
C VAL A 460 4.38 -3.76 -22.74
N ALA A 461 5.45 -3.08 -22.31
CA ALA A 461 5.51 -1.62 -22.35
C ALA A 461 5.49 -1.07 -23.78
N ASP A 462 6.20 -1.70 -24.71
CA ASP A 462 6.24 -1.32 -26.14
C ASP A 462 4.86 -1.49 -26.76
N ALA A 463 4.21 -2.64 -26.55
CA ALA A 463 2.86 -2.89 -27.06
C ALA A 463 1.83 -1.90 -26.51
N LEU A 464 1.97 -1.47 -25.25
CA LEU A 464 1.11 -0.43 -24.67
C LEU A 464 1.31 0.90 -25.40
N LEU A 465 2.56 1.32 -25.63
CA LEU A 465 2.87 2.57 -26.33
C LEU A 465 2.31 2.56 -27.76
N ASP A 466 2.47 1.45 -28.49
CA ASP A 466 1.88 1.27 -29.82
C ASP A 466 0.35 1.39 -29.79
N ALA A 467 -0.29 0.84 -28.75
CA ALA A 467 -1.73 0.93 -28.57
C ALA A 467 -2.22 2.34 -28.21
N LEU A 468 -1.38 3.17 -27.57
CA LEU A 468 -1.67 4.58 -27.29
C LEU A 468 -1.53 5.46 -28.55
N ASP A 469 -0.62 5.13 -29.45
CA ASP A 469 -0.35 5.88 -30.69
C ASP A 469 -1.36 5.59 -31.82
N THR A 470 -2.18 4.54 -31.70
CA THR A 470 -3.15 4.19 -32.73
C THR A 470 -4.38 5.12 -32.68
N PRO A 471 -4.68 5.92 -33.71
CA PRO A 471 -5.88 6.76 -33.73
C PRO A 471 -7.12 5.86 -33.95
N GLY A 472 -7.84 5.52 -32.88
CA GLY A 472 -9.00 4.62 -33.00
C GLY A 472 -9.70 4.24 -31.68
N ALA A 473 -10.40 5.17 -31.05
CA ALA A 473 -11.85 5.06 -30.82
C ALA A 473 -12.29 6.41 -30.26
N GLY A 474 -13.16 7.09 -31.00
CA GLY A 474 -13.42 8.51 -30.87
C GLY A 474 -14.00 8.92 -29.52
N THR A 475 -13.63 10.13 -29.13
CA THR A 475 -14.47 11.04 -28.36
C THR A 475 -15.86 11.10 -29.02
N PRO A 476 -16.97 10.93 -28.29
CA PRO A 476 -18.26 11.40 -28.78
C PRO A 476 -18.14 12.92 -28.94
N SER A 477 -18.09 13.39 -30.19
CA SER A 477 -18.23 14.80 -30.49
C SER A 477 -19.65 15.21 -30.13
N ASP A 478 -19.78 16.21 -29.28
CA ASP A 478 -21.01 16.85 -28.79
C ASP A 478 -21.71 17.67 -29.89
N ALA A 479 -21.82 17.13 -31.11
CA ALA A 479 -22.24 17.85 -32.32
C ALA A 479 -23.42 17.20 -33.05
N ALA A 480 -24.30 16.49 -32.33
CA ALA A 480 -25.52 15.90 -32.90
C ALA A 480 -26.78 16.21 -32.08
N LEU A 481 -26.91 17.44 -31.56
CA LEU A 481 -28.17 17.98 -31.02
C LEU A 481 -28.30 19.48 -31.34
N ALA A 482 -28.13 19.87 -32.60
CA ALA A 482 -28.58 21.16 -33.12
C ALA A 482 -28.58 21.15 -34.64
N GLY A 483 -29.70 20.74 -35.25
CA GLY A 483 -29.89 20.89 -36.69
C GLY A 483 -30.91 19.93 -37.27
N GLY A 484 -32.15 20.39 -37.43
CA GLY A 484 -33.19 19.65 -38.14
C GLY A 484 -34.59 20.12 -37.79
N SER A 485 -34.96 21.23 -38.44
CA SER A 485 -36.27 21.88 -38.64
C SER A 485 -37.55 21.20 -38.14
#